data_AF-A0A8J7LQP0-F1
#
_entry.id   AF-A0A8J7LQP0-F1
#
_cell.length_a   1.000
_cell.length_b   1.000
_cell.length_c   1.000
_cell.angle_alpha   90.00
_cell.angle_beta   90.00
_cell.angle_gamma   90.00
#
_symmetry.space_group_name_H-M   'P 1'
#
loop_
_entity.id
_entity.type
_entity.pdbx_description
1 polymer ?
#
loop_
_entity_poly.entity_id
_entity_poly.type
_entity_poly.pdbx_seq_one_letter_code
_entity_poly.pdbx_strand_id
1 'polypeptide(L)'
;MAQREMNFQPGAVLHDAIIGAFKMHGGSFERWCREKKINPTVARQATTGQSRGKNGRNILAELVEAAGPEIVRQVYEKRVLEHADELRKGQRR
;
A
#
# COMPACT_ATOMS: atom_id res chain seq x y z
N MET A 1 -17.94 -2.57 12.96
CA MET A 1 -17.04 -2.14 11.86
C MET A 1 -15.80 -1.54 12.49
N ALA A 2 -14.77 -2.35 12.77
CA ALA A 2 -13.56 -1.86 13.43
C ALA A 2 -12.84 -0.91 12.47
N GLN A 3 -12.77 0.38 12.81
CA GLN A 3 -11.72 1.25 12.31
C GLN A 3 -10.42 0.67 12.86
N ARG A 4 -9.83 -0.30 12.16
CA ARG A 4 -8.40 -0.59 12.34
C ARG A 4 -7.72 0.70 11.95
N GLU A 5 -7.14 1.39 12.92
CA GLU A 5 -6.24 2.51 12.69
C GLU A 5 -5.18 2.01 11.71
N MET A 6 -5.37 2.31 10.43
CA MET A 6 -4.39 1.98 9.42
C MET A 6 -3.26 2.97 9.63
N ASN A 7 -2.26 2.58 10.42
CA ASN A 7 -1.01 3.32 10.67
C ASN A 7 -0.14 3.48 9.40
N PHE A 8 -0.73 3.31 8.22
CA PHE A 8 -0.08 3.47 6.94
C PHE A 8 -0.24 4.91 6.48
N GLN A 9 0.87 5.59 6.22
CA GLN A 9 0.81 6.85 5.48
C GLN A 9 0.67 6.56 3.98
N PRO A 10 -0.41 7.02 3.33
CA PRO A 10 -0.55 6.89 1.88
C PRO A 10 0.62 7.55 1.15
N GLY A 11 1.15 6.88 0.14
CA GLY A 11 2.34 7.31 -0.57
C GLY A 11 2.97 6.17 -1.39
N ALA A 12 4.10 6.47 -2.03
CA ALA A 12 4.82 5.48 -2.85
C ALA A 12 5.23 4.25 -2.03
N VAL A 13 5.70 4.46 -0.79
CA VAL A 13 6.13 3.38 0.12
C VAL A 13 4.98 2.41 0.42
N LEU A 14 3.78 2.93 0.68
CA LEU A 14 2.60 2.09 0.92
C LEU A 14 2.18 1.34 -0.35
N HIS A 15 2.18 2.02 -1.50
CA HIS A 15 1.89 1.38 -2.78
C HIS A 15 2.84 0.19 -3.02
N ASP A 16 4.15 0.41 -2.89
CA ASP A 16 5.15 -0.63 -3.12
C ASP A 16 5.09 -1.76 -2.08
N ALA A 17 4.65 -1.46 -0.85
CA ALA A 17 4.40 -2.46 0.17
C ALA A 17 3.21 -3.36 -0.21
N ILE A 18 2.11 -2.78 -0.68
CA ILE A 18 0.93 -3.53 -1.16
C ILE A 18 1.28 -4.39 -2.37
N ILE A 19 2.03 -3.86 -3.35
CA ILE A 19 2.49 -4.64 -4.50
C ILE A 19 3.41 -5.79 -4.07
N GLY A 20 4.33 -5.53 -3.14
CA GLY A 20 5.21 -6.55 -2.57
C GLY A 20 4.43 -7.66 -1.87
N ALA A 21 3.45 -7.27 -1.05
CA ALA A 21 2.57 -8.20 -0.36
C ALA A 21 1.79 -9.08 -1.36
N PHE A 22 1.22 -8.50 -2.43
CA PHE A 22 0.59 -9.24 -3.51
C PHE A 22 1.49 -10.32 -4.12
N LYS A 23 2.75 -9.97 -4.42
CA LYS A 23 3.70 -10.91 -5.00
C LYS A 23 4.03 -12.07 -4.05
N MET A 24 4.10 -11.83 -2.74
CA MET A 24 4.49 -12.85 -1.75
C MET A 24 3.47 -13.99 -1.60
N HIS A 25 2.18 -13.75 -1.85
CA HIS A 25 1.14 -14.79 -1.75
C HIS A 25 0.59 -15.24 -3.12
N GLY A 26 1.30 -14.92 -4.22
CA GLY A 26 0.91 -15.31 -5.58
C GLY A 26 -0.24 -14.50 -6.17
N GLY A 27 -0.60 -13.37 -5.55
CA GLY A 27 -1.57 -12.41 -6.05
C GLY A 27 -0.95 -11.39 -7.01
N SER A 28 -1.81 -10.54 -7.59
CA SER A 28 -1.41 -9.38 -8.38
C SER A 28 -2.40 -8.24 -8.15
N PHE A 29 -1.88 -7.03 -8.08
CA PHE A 29 -2.68 -5.82 -7.97
C PHE A 29 -3.62 -5.64 -9.17
N GLU A 30 -3.12 -5.90 -10.38
CA GLU A 30 -3.88 -5.84 -11.63
C GLU A 30 -4.97 -6.91 -11.66
N ARG A 31 -4.64 -8.12 -11.20
CA ARG A 31 -5.62 -9.21 -11.06
C ARG A 31 -6.74 -8.82 -10.09
N TRP A 32 -6.39 -8.30 -8.92
CA TRP A 32 -7.36 -7.82 -7.94
C TRP A 32 -8.25 -6.70 -8.50
N CYS A 33 -7.66 -5.73 -9.20
CA CYS A 33 -8.39 -4.64 -9.85
C CYS A 33 -9.39 -5.17 -10.88
N ARG A 34 -8.99 -6.15 -11.69
CA ARG A 34 -9.85 -6.80 -12.68
C ARG A 34 -11.01 -7.54 -12.02
N GLU A 35 -10.76 -8.32 -10.98
CA GLU A 35 -11.77 -9.08 -10.25
C GLU A 35 -12.80 -8.16 -9.56
N LYS A 36 -12.33 -7.03 -9.02
CA LYS A 36 -13.19 -6.01 -8.39
C LYS A 36 -13.81 -5.01 -9.35
N LYS A 37 -13.49 -5.09 -10.66
CA LYS A 37 -13.90 -4.11 -11.69
C LYS A 37 -13.51 -2.67 -11.34
N ILE A 38 -12.37 -2.50 -10.66
CA ILE A 38 -11.83 -1.19 -10.29
C ILE A 38 -10.77 -0.80 -11.32
N ASN A 39 -10.81 0.45 -11.78
CA ASN A 39 -9.77 0.98 -12.65
C ASN A 39 -8.41 1.01 -11.90
N PRO A 40 -7.34 0.39 -12.44
CA PRO A 40 -6.02 0.35 -11.79
C PRO A 40 -5.47 1.73 -11.44
N THR A 41 -5.76 2.75 -12.25
CA THR A 41 -5.38 4.14 -11.98
C THR A 41 -6.04 4.65 -10.70
N VAL A 42 -7.33 4.39 -10.50
CA VAL A 42 -8.07 4.80 -9.29
C VAL A 42 -7.56 4.05 -8.06
N ALA A 43 -7.30 2.75 -8.19
CA ALA A 43 -6.71 1.95 -7.12
C ALA A 43 -5.32 2.46 -6.73
N ARG A 44 -4.48 2.83 -7.71
CA ARG A 44 -3.17 3.43 -7.46
C ARG A 44 -3.31 4.78 -6.74
N GLN A 45 -4.20 5.65 -7.19
CA GLN A 45 -4.49 6.93 -6.55
C GLN A 45 -4.94 6.81 -5.10
N ALA A 46 -5.66 5.73 -4.74
CA ALA A 46 -6.02 5.43 -3.37
C ALA A 46 -4.77 5.12 -2.52
N THR A 47 -3.86 4.29 -3.02
CA THR A 47 -2.62 3.92 -2.30
C THR A 47 -1.61 5.06 -2.15
N THR A 48 -1.57 5.99 -3.11
CA THR A 48 -0.67 7.16 -3.08
C THR A 48 -1.27 8.36 -2.36
N GLY A 49 -2.52 8.27 -1.90
CA GLY A 49 -3.20 9.37 -1.21
C GLY A 49 -3.73 10.48 -2.11
N GLN A 50 -3.74 10.30 -3.44
CA GLN A 50 -4.36 11.25 -4.38
C GLN A 50 -5.90 11.19 -4.28
N SER A 51 -6.47 10.04 -3.93
CA SER A 51 -7.91 9.88 -3.68
C SER A 51 -8.18 9.65 -2.20
N ARG A 52 -8.41 10.73 -1.43
CA ARG A 52 -8.66 10.67 0.03
C ARG A 52 -10.14 10.70 0.42
N GLY A 53 -11.05 10.75 -0.57
CA GLY A 53 -12.49 10.69 -0.35
C GLY A 53 -12.96 9.31 0.14
N LYS A 54 -14.26 9.18 0.45
CA LYS A 54 -14.86 7.92 0.95
C LYS A 54 -14.52 6.72 0.07
N ASN A 55 -14.64 6.89 -1.26
CA ASN A 55 -14.34 5.83 -2.22
C ASN A 55 -12.87 5.39 -2.17
N GLY A 56 -11.93 6.34 -2.20
CA GLY A 56 -10.50 6.03 -2.15
C GLY A 56 -10.08 5.34 -0.84
N ARG A 57 -10.64 5.76 0.30
CA ARG A 57 -10.40 5.08 1.59
C ARG A 57 -10.94 3.65 1.60
N ASN A 58 -12.13 3.42 1.03
CA ASN A 58 -12.71 2.08 0.92
C ASN A 58 -11.84 1.18 0.03
N ILE A 59 -11.43 1.68 -1.14
CA ILE A 59 -10.55 0.94 -2.06
C ILE A 59 -9.23 0.59 -1.38
N LEU A 60 -8.63 1.54 -0.64
CA LEU A 60 -7.40 1.30 0.09
C LEU A 60 -7.58 0.22 1.17
N ALA A 61 -8.67 0.29 1.94
CA ALA A 61 -8.95 -0.70 2.98
C ALA A 61 -9.14 -2.11 2.37
N GLU A 62 -9.87 -2.23 1.26
CA GLU A 62 -10.06 -3.51 0.57
C GLU A 62 -8.75 -4.04 -0.05
N LEU A 63 -7.89 -3.16 -0.56
CA LEU A 63 -6.56 -3.54 -1.07
C LEU A 63 -5.67 -4.10 0.02
N VAL A 64 -5.61 -3.44 1.17
CA VAL A 64 -4.81 -3.88 2.33
C VAL A 64 -5.32 -5.21 2.85
N GLU A 65 -6.64 -5.38 2.95
CA GLU A 65 -7.23 -6.65 3.36
C GLU A 65 -6.90 -7.78 2.38
N ALA A 66 -7.07 -7.54 1.07
CA ALA A 66 -6.79 -8.53 0.05
C ALA A 66 -5.30 -8.89 -0.06
N ALA A 67 -4.41 -7.93 0.20
CA ALA A 67 -2.97 -8.16 0.20
C ALA A 67 -2.46 -8.86 1.48
N GLY A 68 -3.30 -8.96 2.51
CA GLY A 68 -2.92 -9.45 3.83
C GLY A 68 -2.37 -8.31 4.70
N PRO A 69 -3.16 -7.77 5.66
CA PRO A 69 -2.77 -6.59 6.44
C PRO A 69 -1.43 -6.73 7.17
N GLU A 70 -1.15 -7.93 7.69
CA GLU A 70 0.08 -8.21 8.42
C GLU A 70 1.31 -8.24 7.51
N ILE A 71 1.18 -8.81 6.30
CA ILE A 71 2.26 -8.80 5.30
C ILE A 71 2.51 -7.37 4.82
N VAL A 72 1.45 -6.61 4.53
CA VAL A 72 1.55 -5.20 4.15
C VAL A 72 2.30 -4.42 5.22
N ARG A 73 1.99 -4.64 6.50
CA ARG A 73 2.68 -4.02 7.64
C ARG A 73 4.17 -4.31 7.66
N GLN A 74 4.56 -5.59 7.58
CA GLN A 74 5.97 -5.98 7.60
C GLN A 74 6.75 -5.40 6.41
N VAL A 75 6.17 -5.43 5.21
CA VAL A 75 6.82 -4.87 4.01
C VAL A 75 6.91 -3.35 4.10
N TYR A 76 5.87 -2.69 4.60
CA TYR A 76 5.85 -1.24 4.79
C TYR A 76 6.92 -0.78 5.79
N GLU A 77 6.97 -1.39 6.98
CA GLU A 77 7.97 -1.09 8.02
C GLU A 77 9.40 -1.24 7.47
N LYS A 78 9.66 -2.36 6.78
CA LYS A 78 10.96 -2.60 6.14
C LYS A 78 11.34 -1.47 5.16
N ARG A 79 10.42 -1.08 4.26
CA ARG A 79 10.70 -0.03 3.27
C ARG A 79 10.89 1.35 3.90
N VAL A 80 10.14 1.67 4.96
CA VAL A 80 10.34 2.93 5.70
C VAL A 80 11.74 2.99 6.30
N LEU A 81 12.21 1.89 6.91
CA LEU A 81 13.56 1.80 7.47
C LEU A 81 14.63 1.90 6.39
N GLU A 82 14.45 1.23 5.25
CA GLU A 82 15.36 1.32 4.09
C GLU A 82 15.50 2.77 3.60
N HIS A 83 14.40 3.49 3.43
CA HIS A 83 14.44 4.91 3.05
C HIS A 83 15.09 5.79 4.12
N ALA A 84 14.86 5.52 5.40
CA ALA A 84 15.53 6.25 6.48
C ALA A 84 17.05 6.05 6.43
N ASP A 85 17.52 4.83 6.13
CA ASP A 85 18.95 4.54 5.98
C ASP A 85 19.56 5.16 4.72
N GLU A 86 18.83 5.23 3.61
CA GLU A 86 19.23 5.96 2.42
C GLU A 86 19.41 7.46 2.71
N LEU A 87 18.47 8.08 3.43
CA LEU A 87 18.57 9.48 3.86
C LEU A 87 19.79 9.72 4.75
N ARG A 88 20.05 8.83 5.72
CA ARG A 88 21.23 8.91 6.59
C ARG A 88 22.54 8.81 5.82
N LYS A 89 22.62 7.95 4.80
CA LYS A 89 23.79 7.82 3.92
C LYS A 89 23.99 9.07 3.07
N GLY A 90 22.91 9.67 2.58
CA GLY A 90 22.95 10.91 1.80
C GLY A 90 23.43 12.12 2.60
N GLN A 91 23.07 12.24 3.89
CA GLN A 91 23.50 13.33 4.78
C GLN A 91 24.97 13.25 5.22
N ARG A 92 25.64 12.10 5.04
CA ARG A 92 27.04 11.88 5.42
C ARG A 92 28.03 12.12 4.26
N ARG A 93 27.54 12.55 3.10
CA ARG A 93 28.33 12.97 1.94
C ARG A 93 28.37 14.49 1.88
#